data_AF-A0A943EJ80-F1
#
_entry.id   AF-A0A943EJ80-F1
#
_cell.length_a   1.000
_cell.length_b   1.000
_cell.length_c   1.000
_cell.angle_alpha   90.00
_cell.angle_beta   90.00
_cell.angle_gamma   90.00
#
_symmetry.space_group_name_H-M   'P 1'
#
loop_
_entity.id
_entity.type
_entity.pdbx_description
1 polymer ?
#
loop_
_entity_poly.entity_id
_entity_poly.type
_entity_poly.pdbx_seq_one_letter_code
_entity_poly.pdbx_strand_id
1 'polypeptide(L)'
;NVVYNNASALQVEVNKAFDRLVSIMQKLEFFKGDKTALKTFIDKVNDLDSNKYTQVTWIPLNEALTAATVVYNDENAMQEEVNNAYKGLVTAFLDLRLKPNKDLLEDLINKAENINPASYTAETVRILNSALEDATVVLNNENVDQKVVNEAYVMLNNAFEGLVAVNSGNPTTPNLPINSAAPNDSQVNVKLGDTTVSAKTGDAADFTCVTTLCASIAALAYLAVSKKRKED
;
A
#
# COMPACT_ATOMS: atom_id res chain seq x y z
N ASN A 1 24.62 38.50 34.09
CA ASN A 1 23.44 39.38 34.18
C ASN A 1 23.93 40.81 34.35
N VAL A 2 23.74 41.68 33.35
CA VAL A 2 24.48 42.97 33.22
C VAL A 2 24.12 43.96 34.34
N VAL A 3 22.89 43.90 34.85
CA VAL A 3 22.42 44.72 35.97
C VAL A 3 22.91 44.20 37.33
N TYR A 4 23.02 42.88 37.51
CA TYR A 4 23.42 42.25 38.78
C TYR A 4 24.88 42.56 39.16
N ASN A 5 25.76 42.78 38.18
CA ASN A 5 27.18 43.08 38.40
C ASN A 5 27.51 44.58 38.33
N ASN A 6 26.51 45.46 38.16
CA ASN A 6 26.71 46.90 38.04
C ASN A 6 26.30 47.62 39.33
N ALA A 7 27.29 48.06 40.12
CA ALA A 7 27.08 48.76 41.39
C ALA A 7 26.41 50.15 41.24
N SER A 8 26.39 50.70 40.03
CA SER A 8 25.75 51.99 39.69
C SER A 8 24.46 51.82 38.87
N ALA A 9 23.89 50.60 38.81
CA ALA A 9 22.67 50.35 38.05
C ALA A 9 21.54 51.28 38.49
N LEU A 10 20.87 51.91 37.52
CA LEU A 10 19.73 52.77 37.81
C LEU A 10 18.49 51.92 38.09
N GLN A 11 17.58 52.43 38.93
CA GLN A 11 16.32 51.74 39.25
C GLN A 11 15.51 51.36 37.99
N VAL A 12 15.57 52.19 36.94
CA VAL A 12 14.90 51.90 35.66
C VAL A 12 15.50 50.67 34.95
N GLU A 13 16.79 50.40 35.11
CA GLU A 13 17.46 49.23 34.53
C GLU A 13 17.13 47.96 35.32
N VAL A 14 17.05 48.08 36.66
CA VAL A 14 16.57 47.02 37.55
C VAL A 14 15.13 46.64 37.22
N ASN A 15 14.23 47.62 37.05
CA ASN A 15 12.83 47.37 36.70
C ASN A 15 12.70 46.69 35.33
N LYS A 16 13.45 47.15 34.31
CA LYS A 16 13.44 46.49 32.99
C LYS A 16 13.92 45.03 33.04
N ALA A 17 14.93 44.74 33.85
CA ALA A 17 15.41 43.37 34.04
C ALA A 17 14.37 42.50 34.76
N PHE A 18 13.67 43.06 35.75
CA PHE A 18 12.57 42.41 36.45
C PHE A 18 11.36 42.17 35.54
N ASP A 19 10.91 43.17 34.78
CA ASP A 19 9.80 43.03 33.83
C ASP A 19 10.09 41.97 32.77
N ARG A 20 11.34 41.92 32.28
CA ARG A 20 11.79 40.88 31.37
C ARG A 20 11.77 39.50 32.02
N LEU A 21 12.21 39.39 33.28
CA LEU A 21 12.18 38.14 34.02
C LEU A 21 10.76 37.67 34.29
N VAL A 22 9.86 38.56 34.74
CA VAL A 22 8.44 38.29 34.97
C VAL A 22 7.75 37.88 33.67
N SER A 23 8.02 38.57 32.56
CA SER A 23 7.48 38.19 31.25
C SER A 23 7.98 36.81 30.81
N ILE A 24 9.25 36.47 31.07
CA ILE A 24 9.79 35.13 30.78
C ILE A 24 9.19 34.09 31.74
N MET A 25 8.99 34.40 33.03
CA MET A 25 8.34 33.53 34.01
C MET A 25 6.88 33.26 33.65
N GLN A 26 6.10 34.27 33.26
CA GLN A 26 4.74 34.10 32.76
C GLN A 26 4.71 33.28 31.46
N LYS A 27 5.69 33.46 30.57
CA LYS A 27 5.85 32.60 29.40
C LYS A 27 6.32 31.19 29.77
N LEU A 28 6.85 30.96 30.95
CA LEU A 28 7.19 29.62 31.46
C LEU A 28 6.01 28.97 32.20
N GLU A 29 4.94 29.71 32.53
CA GLU A 29 3.68 29.18 33.07
C GLU A 29 2.83 28.45 32.02
N PHE A 30 3.38 28.12 30.83
CA PHE A 30 2.71 27.18 29.93
C PHE A 30 2.50 25.85 30.66
N PHE A 31 1.24 25.50 30.88
CA PHE A 31 0.87 24.20 31.42
C PHE A 31 1.44 23.11 30.52
N LYS A 32 2.25 22.24 31.11
CA LYS A 32 2.79 21.05 30.43
C LYS A 32 1.64 20.26 29.81
N GLY A 33 1.84 19.77 28.59
CA GLY A 33 0.82 18.98 27.91
C GLY A 33 0.53 17.67 28.64
N ASP A 34 -0.72 17.22 28.65
CA ASP A 34 -1.09 15.87 29.07
C ASP A 34 -0.64 14.86 28.00
N LYS A 35 0.26 13.96 28.39
CA LYS A 35 0.89 12.96 27.53
C LYS A 35 0.28 11.57 27.64
N THR A 36 -0.79 11.40 28.40
CA THR A 36 -1.37 10.08 28.70
C THR A 36 -1.79 9.33 27.43
N ALA A 37 -2.46 10.02 26.51
CA ALA A 37 -2.88 9.45 25.23
C ALA A 37 -1.68 9.13 24.32
N LEU A 38 -0.70 10.04 24.25
CA LEU A 38 0.54 9.84 23.49
C LEU A 38 1.30 8.61 23.96
N LYS A 39 1.50 8.46 25.27
CA LYS A 39 2.16 7.30 25.86
C LYS A 39 1.46 6.00 25.52
N THR A 40 0.14 5.96 25.74
CA THR A 40 -0.68 4.78 25.46
C THR A 40 -0.55 4.35 23.99
N PHE A 41 -0.48 5.31 23.07
CA PHE A 41 -0.37 5.01 21.66
C PHE A 41 1.04 4.61 21.23
N ILE A 42 2.08 5.23 21.80
CA ILE A 42 3.47 4.78 21.66
C ILE A 42 3.60 3.30 22.08
N ASP A 43 3.03 2.93 23.21
CA ASP A 43 3.08 1.54 23.70
C ASP A 43 2.40 0.58 22.72
N LYS A 44 1.19 0.91 22.25
CA LYS A 44 0.47 0.10 21.25
C LYS A 44 1.25 -0.07 19.94
N VAL A 45 1.93 0.99 19.49
CA VAL A 45 2.72 0.93 18.25
C VAL A 45 4.01 0.11 18.46
N ASN A 46 4.64 0.20 19.63
CA ASN A 46 5.81 -0.61 19.98
C ASN A 46 5.50 -2.12 20.04
N ASP A 47 4.27 -2.49 20.38
CA ASP A 47 3.83 -3.90 20.43
C ASP A 47 3.59 -4.52 19.04
N LEU A 48 3.66 -3.74 17.96
CA LEU A 48 3.45 -4.24 16.60
C LEU A 48 4.64 -5.08 16.12
N ASP A 49 4.32 -6.19 15.47
CA ASP A 49 5.31 -7.00 14.76
C ASP A 49 5.59 -6.42 13.36
N SER A 50 6.73 -5.77 13.21
CA SER A 50 7.18 -5.13 11.97
C SER A 50 7.21 -6.08 10.77
N ASN A 51 7.41 -7.38 11.01
CA ASN A 51 7.54 -8.37 9.93
C ASN A 51 6.23 -8.58 9.16
N LYS A 52 5.09 -8.23 9.76
CA LYS A 52 3.77 -8.36 9.14
C LYS A 52 3.43 -7.22 8.18
N TYR A 53 4.17 -6.11 8.23
CA TYR A 53 3.86 -4.90 7.48
C TYR A 53 4.84 -4.66 6.33
N THR A 54 4.40 -3.95 5.29
CA THR A 54 5.27 -3.57 4.18
C THR A 54 6.29 -2.54 4.66
N GLN A 55 7.54 -2.67 4.21
CA GLN A 55 8.62 -1.78 4.62
C GLN A 55 8.30 -0.30 4.29
N VAL A 56 7.63 -0.08 3.15
CA VAL A 56 7.27 1.24 2.64
C VAL A 56 6.30 2.00 3.56
N THR A 57 5.48 1.30 4.33
CA THR A 57 4.55 1.91 5.29
C THR A 57 5.08 1.85 6.73
N TRP A 58 5.93 0.85 7.01
CA TRP A 58 6.61 0.72 8.30
C TRP A 58 7.63 1.83 8.55
N ILE A 59 8.41 2.24 7.55
CA ILE A 59 9.44 3.29 7.71
C ILE A 59 8.82 4.60 8.23
N PRO A 60 7.79 5.19 7.59
CA PRO A 60 7.15 6.41 8.10
C PRO A 60 6.53 6.24 9.50
N LEU A 61 5.97 5.06 9.82
CA LEU A 61 5.49 4.77 11.17
C LEU A 61 6.61 4.84 12.20
N ASN A 62 7.75 4.21 11.91
CA ASN A 62 8.89 4.19 12.82
C ASN A 62 9.49 5.59 13.04
N GLU A 63 9.52 6.42 12.00
CA GLU A 63 9.91 7.83 12.11
C GLU A 63 8.94 8.62 12.99
N ALA A 64 7.63 8.47 12.75
CA ALA A 64 6.60 9.11 13.57
C ALA A 64 6.64 8.64 15.04
N LEU A 65 6.92 7.35 15.28
CA LEU A 65 7.10 6.78 16.61
C LEU A 65 8.32 7.39 17.33
N THR A 66 9.42 7.57 16.59
CA THR A 66 10.64 8.20 17.12
C THR A 66 10.34 9.65 17.50
N ALA A 67 9.70 10.42 16.62
CA ALA A 67 9.31 11.81 16.90
C ALA A 67 8.34 11.91 18.09
N ALA A 68 7.34 11.01 18.16
CA ALA A 68 6.42 10.93 19.28
C ALA A 68 7.13 10.62 20.60
N THR A 69 8.13 9.74 20.57
CA THR A 69 8.93 9.39 21.75
C THR A 69 9.78 10.57 22.23
N VAL A 70 10.33 11.38 21.32
CA VAL A 70 11.05 12.62 21.67
C VAL A 70 10.14 13.59 22.40
N VAL A 71 8.94 13.88 21.86
CA VAL A 71 7.96 14.77 22.50
C VAL A 71 7.47 14.19 23.84
N TYR A 72 7.30 12.87 23.91
CA TYR A 72 6.91 12.20 25.16
C TYR A 72 7.97 12.40 26.26
N ASN A 73 9.26 12.31 25.91
CA ASN A 73 10.37 12.46 26.85
C ASN A 73 10.73 13.92 27.18
N ASP A 74 10.28 14.91 26.39
CA ASP A 74 10.53 16.33 26.68
C ASP A 74 9.69 16.82 27.87
N GLU A 75 10.31 16.98 29.03
CA GLU A 75 9.64 17.43 30.26
C GLU A 75 8.82 18.72 30.14
N ASN A 76 9.10 19.56 29.14
CA ASN A 76 8.46 20.86 28.95
C ASN A 76 7.56 20.92 27.70
N ALA A 77 7.32 19.78 27.04
CA ALA A 77 6.45 19.73 25.87
C ALA A 77 5.07 20.34 26.17
N MET A 78 4.67 21.28 25.31
CA MET A 78 3.38 21.95 25.37
C MET A 78 2.29 21.05 24.78
N GLN A 79 1.03 21.31 25.13
CA GLN A 79 -0.10 20.50 24.67
C GLN A 79 -0.19 20.42 23.13
N GLU A 80 0.15 21.50 22.42
CA GLU A 80 0.16 21.51 20.96
C GLU A 80 1.20 20.53 20.39
N GLU A 81 2.41 20.49 20.95
CA GLU A 81 3.47 19.57 20.53
C GLU A 81 3.05 18.12 20.78
N VAL A 82 2.43 17.83 21.94
CA VAL A 82 1.89 16.51 22.28
C VAL A 82 0.78 16.10 21.30
N ASN A 83 -0.14 17.01 20.98
CA ASN A 83 -1.22 16.75 20.04
C ASN A 83 -0.70 16.49 18.62
N ASN A 84 0.30 17.27 18.17
CA ASN A 84 0.92 17.12 16.86
C ASN A 84 1.67 15.79 16.76
N ALA A 85 2.44 15.42 17.78
CA ALA A 85 3.11 14.13 17.87
C ALA A 85 2.11 12.96 17.82
N TYR A 86 1.03 13.05 18.61
CA TYR A 86 -0.04 12.05 18.61
C TYR A 86 -0.68 11.91 17.23
N LYS A 87 -1.07 13.03 16.61
CA LYS A 87 -1.67 13.04 15.27
C LYS A 87 -0.74 12.48 14.20
N GLY A 88 0.56 12.82 14.27
CA GLY A 88 1.57 12.29 13.35
C GLY A 88 1.67 10.76 13.45
N LEU A 89 1.78 10.24 14.68
CA LEU A 89 1.83 8.80 14.93
C LEU A 89 0.55 8.10 14.47
N VAL A 90 -0.63 8.67 14.73
CA VAL A 90 -1.93 8.08 14.31
C VAL A 90 -2.04 8.03 12.79
N THR A 91 -1.67 9.10 12.09
CA THR A 91 -1.68 9.13 10.62
C THR A 91 -0.81 8.00 10.06
N ALA A 92 0.44 7.91 10.50
CA ALA A 92 1.36 6.89 10.02
C ALA A 92 0.89 5.45 10.36
N PHE A 93 0.24 5.26 11.51
CA PHE A 93 -0.37 3.99 11.89
C PHE A 93 -1.53 3.59 10.97
N LEU A 94 -2.39 4.54 10.58
CA LEU A 94 -3.50 4.29 9.65
C LEU A 94 -3.00 3.97 8.22
N ASP A 95 -1.83 4.47 7.87
CA ASP A 95 -1.19 4.21 6.57
C ASP A 95 -0.47 2.86 6.51
N LEU A 96 -0.34 2.14 7.63
CA LEU A 96 0.23 0.79 7.64
C LEU A 96 -0.50 -0.14 6.68
N ARG A 97 0.28 -0.95 5.95
CA ARG A 97 -0.23 -2.01 5.08
C ARG A 97 0.44 -3.32 5.44
N LEU A 98 -0.35 -4.38 5.52
CA LEU A 98 0.17 -5.73 5.72
C LEU A 98 0.90 -6.21 4.46
N LYS A 99 1.89 -7.08 4.63
CA LYS A 99 2.50 -7.78 3.51
C LYS A 99 1.43 -8.69 2.85
N PRO A 100 1.33 -8.70 1.52
CA PRO A 100 0.46 -9.65 0.84
C PRO A 100 1.00 -11.08 1.00
N ASN A 101 0.11 -12.07 1.11
CA ASN A 101 0.46 -13.48 1.01
C ASN A 101 0.67 -13.84 -0.47
N LYS A 102 1.83 -14.42 -0.80
CA LYS A 102 2.20 -14.82 -2.17
C LYS A 102 2.49 -16.30 -2.33
N ASP A 103 2.27 -17.11 -1.30
CA ASP A 103 2.68 -18.52 -1.25
C ASP A 103 2.06 -19.32 -2.42
N LEU A 104 0.76 -19.12 -2.67
CA LEU A 104 0.07 -19.78 -3.78
C LEU A 104 0.55 -19.33 -5.16
N LEU A 105 0.93 -18.06 -5.29
CA LEU A 105 1.46 -17.53 -6.55
C LEU A 105 2.85 -18.11 -6.83
N GLU A 106 3.71 -18.15 -5.81
CA GLU A 106 5.05 -18.74 -5.89
C GLU A 106 4.98 -20.24 -6.24
N ASP A 107 4.12 -21.01 -5.56
CA ASP A 107 3.89 -22.42 -5.86
C ASP A 107 3.45 -22.65 -7.31
N LEU A 108 2.58 -21.78 -7.85
CA LEU A 108 2.09 -21.89 -9.21
C LEU A 108 3.15 -21.50 -10.24
N ILE A 109 3.95 -20.45 -9.98
CA ILE A 109 5.12 -20.08 -10.79
C ILE A 109 6.06 -21.29 -10.88
N ASN A 110 6.42 -21.88 -9.74
CA ASN A 110 7.29 -23.05 -9.69
C ASN A 110 6.72 -24.22 -10.51
N LYS A 111 5.41 -24.49 -10.45
CA LYS A 111 4.77 -25.53 -11.28
C LYS A 111 4.82 -25.21 -12.77
N ALA A 112 4.53 -23.97 -13.13
CA ALA A 112 4.51 -23.49 -14.51
C ALA A 112 5.90 -23.47 -15.16
N GLU A 113 6.96 -23.16 -14.39
CA GLU A 113 8.34 -23.22 -14.88
C GLU A 113 8.85 -24.65 -15.12
N ASN A 114 8.30 -25.63 -14.41
CA ASN A 114 8.69 -27.04 -14.52
C ASN A 114 7.96 -27.82 -15.62
N ILE A 115 7.12 -27.17 -16.44
CA ILE A 115 6.49 -27.86 -17.57
C ILE A 115 7.53 -28.25 -18.62
N ASN A 116 7.27 -29.32 -19.37
CA ASN A 116 8.02 -29.61 -20.58
C ASN A 116 7.37 -28.89 -21.78
N PRO A 117 7.93 -27.75 -22.27
CA PRO A 117 7.30 -26.97 -23.34
C PRO A 117 7.14 -27.75 -24.65
N ALA A 118 8.00 -28.75 -24.91
CA ALA A 118 7.90 -29.60 -26.11
C ALA A 118 6.65 -30.50 -26.13
N SER A 119 5.99 -30.68 -24.99
CA SER A 119 4.77 -31.48 -24.88
C SER A 119 3.51 -30.67 -25.25
N TYR A 120 3.62 -29.36 -25.44
CA TYR A 120 2.49 -28.45 -25.63
C TYR A 120 2.61 -27.61 -26.90
N THR A 121 1.48 -27.09 -27.39
CA THR A 121 1.47 -26.24 -28.57
C THR A 121 2.22 -24.92 -28.31
N ALA A 122 2.92 -24.43 -29.34
CA ALA A 122 3.71 -23.21 -29.24
C ALA A 122 2.87 -21.99 -28.78
N GLU A 123 1.61 -21.92 -29.22
CA GLU A 123 0.74 -20.80 -28.85
C GLU A 123 0.36 -20.81 -27.37
N THR A 124 -0.02 -21.97 -26.82
CA THR A 124 -0.37 -22.07 -25.39
C THR A 124 0.85 -21.88 -24.48
N VAL A 125 2.03 -22.32 -24.92
CA VAL A 125 3.30 -22.07 -24.20
C VAL A 125 3.65 -20.58 -24.22
N ARG A 126 3.42 -19.87 -25.33
CA ARG A 126 3.63 -18.43 -25.43
C ARG A 126 2.74 -17.66 -24.44
N ILE A 127 1.46 -18.05 -24.32
CA ILE A 127 0.52 -17.46 -23.37
C ILE A 127 0.99 -17.72 -21.93
N LEU A 128 1.40 -18.94 -21.60
CA LEU A 128 1.95 -19.26 -20.27
C LEU A 128 3.19 -18.43 -19.93
N ASN A 129 4.14 -18.31 -20.84
CA ASN A 129 5.36 -17.53 -20.61
C ASN A 129 5.05 -16.05 -20.36
N SER A 130 4.08 -15.48 -21.08
CA SER A 130 3.63 -14.10 -20.82
C SER A 130 3.01 -13.96 -19.43
N ALA A 131 2.19 -14.93 -19.00
CA ALA A 131 1.59 -14.91 -17.67
C ALA A 131 2.62 -15.14 -16.54
N LEU A 132 3.65 -15.94 -16.80
CA LEU A 132 4.79 -16.16 -15.90
C LEU A 132 5.59 -14.86 -15.68
N GLU A 133 5.83 -14.08 -16.73
CA GLU A 133 6.50 -12.79 -16.63
C GLU A 133 5.71 -11.83 -15.73
N ASP A 134 4.40 -11.67 -15.99
CA ASP A 134 3.51 -10.84 -15.18
C ASP A 134 3.45 -11.30 -13.71
N ALA A 135 3.33 -12.62 -13.49
CA ALA A 135 3.31 -13.21 -12.16
C ALA A 135 4.62 -12.99 -11.40
N THR A 136 5.76 -13.08 -12.09
CA THR A 136 7.10 -12.85 -11.51
C THR A 136 7.29 -11.39 -11.12
N VAL A 137 6.78 -10.44 -11.92
CA VAL A 137 6.77 -9.02 -11.57
C VAL A 137 5.99 -8.78 -10.28
N VAL A 138 4.82 -9.39 -10.14
CA VAL A 138 4.00 -9.28 -8.93
C VAL A 138 4.65 -9.98 -7.74
N LEU A 139 5.29 -11.13 -7.94
CA LEU A 139 6.02 -11.85 -6.89
C LEU A 139 7.14 -10.99 -6.29
N ASN A 140 7.91 -10.31 -7.14
CA ASN A 140 9.04 -9.49 -6.71
C ASN A 140 8.67 -8.12 -6.12
N ASN A 141 7.43 -7.65 -6.29
CA ASN A 141 7.00 -6.36 -5.77
C ASN A 141 6.37 -6.48 -4.37
N GLU A 142 7.10 -6.07 -3.33
CA GLU A 142 6.63 -6.16 -1.93
C GLU A 142 5.45 -5.24 -1.57
N ASN A 143 5.12 -4.27 -2.43
CA ASN A 143 4.13 -3.22 -2.15
C ASN A 143 2.84 -3.37 -2.98
N VAL A 144 2.59 -4.56 -3.52
CA VAL A 144 1.33 -4.86 -4.19
C VAL A 144 0.22 -5.16 -3.19
N ASP A 145 -1.01 -4.79 -3.55
CA ASP A 145 -2.18 -5.21 -2.80
C ASP A 145 -2.44 -6.71 -3.04
N GLN A 146 -3.06 -7.37 -2.05
CA GLN A 146 -3.44 -8.78 -2.17
C GLN A 146 -4.32 -9.04 -3.41
N LYS A 147 -5.15 -8.07 -3.80
CA LYS A 147 -5.97 -8.16 -5.02
C LYS A 147 -5.11 -8.38 -6.27
N VAL A 148 -3.99 -7.68 -6.38
CA VAL A 148 -3.06 -7.80 -7.52
C VAL A 148 -2.38 -9.16 -7.51
N VAL A 149 -2.00 -9.67 -6.34
CA VAL A 149 -1.46 -11.04 -6.20
C VAL A 149 -2.47 -12.09 -6.64
N ASN A 150 -3.73 -11.95 -6.21
CA ASN A 150 -4.80 -12.86 -6.57
C ASN A 150 -5.10 -12.82 -8.08
N GLU A 151 -5.07 -11.64 -8.70
CA GLU A 151 -5.25 -11.49 -10.15
C GLU A 151 -4.12 -12.13 -10.94
N ALA A 152 -2.86 -11.94 -10.51
CA ALA A 152 -1.71 -12.59 -11.12
C ALA A 152 -1.81 -14.12 -11.02
N TYR A 153 -2.24 -14.63 -9.86
CA TYR A 153 -2.50 -16.05 -9.67
C TYR A 153 -3.56 -16.57 -10.65
N VAL A 154 -4.70 -15.88 -10.78
CA VAL A 154 -5.77 -16.29 -11.70
C VAL A 154 -5.28 -16.28 -13.15
N MET A 155 -4.54 -15.25 -13.57
CA MET A 155 -4.01 -15.18 -14.94
C MET A 155 -3.04 -16.33 -15.24
N LEU A 156 -2.10 -16.59 -14.33
CA LEU A 156 -1.16 -17.69 -14.47
C LEU A 156 -1.87 -19.05 -14.43
N ASN A 157 -2.87 -19.22 -13.56
CA ASN A 157 -3.61 -20.49 -13.44
C ASN A 157 -4.40 -20.79 -14.71
N ASN A 158 -5.08 -19.78 -15.27
CA ASN A 158 -5.81 -19.92 -16.52
C ASN A 158 -4.88 -20.26 -17.69
N ALA A 159 -3.70 -19.64 -17.76
CA ALA A 159 -2.71 -19.96 -18.79
C ALA A 159 -2.15 -21.38 -18.62
N PHE A 160 -1.95 -21.82 -17.38
CA PHE A 160 -1.47 -23.16 -17.05
C PHE A 160 -2.51 -24.24 -17.37
N GLU A 161 -3.78 -24.04 -17.00
CA GLU A 161 -4.89 -24.94 -17.34
C GLU A 161 -5.22 -24.93 -18.85
N GLY A 162 -4.92 -23.83 -19.53
CA GLY A 162 -5.12 -23.65 -20.97
C GLY A 162 -4.06 -24.29 -21.87
N LEU A 163 -3.08 -25.01 -21.30
CA LEU A 163 -2.06 -25.72 -22.08
C LEU A 163 -2.68 -26.86 -22.92
N VAL A 164 -2.36 -26.89 -24.21
CA VAL A 164 -2.83 -27.92 -25.15
C VAL A 164 -1.67 -28.82 -25.57
N ALA A 165 -1.81 -30.14 -25.46
CA ALA A 165 -0.75 -31.09 -25.79
C ALA A 165 -0.57 -31.27 -27.31
N VAL A 166 0.67 -31.44 -27.78
CA VAL A 166 1.01 -31.57 -29.22
C VAL A 166 0.47 -32.85 -29.89
N ASN A 167 0.13 -33.88 -29.11
CA ASN A 167 -0.31 -35.19 -29.62
C ASN A 167 -1.82 -35.47 -29.44
N SER A 168 -2.61 -34.50 -28.99
CA SER A 168 -4.06 -34.66 -28.85
C SER A 168 -4.74 -34.50 -30.21
N GLY A 169 -4.95 -35.61 -30.91
CA GLY A 169 -5.78 -35.68 -32.11
C GLY A 169 -7.28 -35.54 -31.81
N ASN A 170 -7.71 -34.36 -31.33
CA ASN A 170 -9.07 -33.85 -31.40
C ASN A 170 -9.08 -32.36 -30.97
N PRO A 171 -9.54 -31.40 -31.79
CA PRO A 171 -9.64 -30.00 -31.36
C PRO A 171 -10.85 -29.86 -30.43
N THR A 172 -10.65 -30.02 -29.12
CA THR A 172 -11.59 -29.44 -28.16
C THR A 172 -11.45 -27.93 -28.25
N THR A 173 -12.49 -27.28 -28.73
CA THR A 173 -12.70 -25.83 -28.64
C THR A 173 -12.37 -25.36 -27.22
N PRO A 174 -11.60 -24.28 -27.05
CA PRO A 174 -11.35 -23.68 -25.76
C PRO A 174 -12.69 -23.34 -25.10
N ASN A 175 -13.06 -24.10 -24.07
CA ASN A 175 -14.15 -23.69 -23.21
C ASN A 175 -13.59 -22.61 -22.30
N LEU A 176 -13.64 -21.35 -22.75
CA LEU A 176 -13.50 -20.20 -21.88
C LEU A 176 -14.75 -20.14 -21.01
N PRO A 177 -14.65 -20.33 -19.68
CA PRO A 177 -15.74 -19.95 -18.81
C PRO A 177 -15.74 -18.43 -18.75
N ILE A 178 -16.72 -17.83 -19.41
CA ILE A 178 -17.17 -16.48 -19.10
C ILE A 178 -17.78 -16.57 -17.70
N ASN A 179 -17.07 -16.12 -16.65
CA ASN A 179 -17.75 -15.37 -15.58
C ASN A 179 -16.79 -14.56 -14.70
N SER A 180 -17.02 -13.25 -14.68
CA SER A 180 -16.73 -12.39 -13.55
C SER A 180 -17.63 -12.76 -12.37
N ALA A 181 -17.09 -13.23 -11.25
CA ALA A 181 -17.75 -13.06 -9.94
C ALA A 181 -16.79 -13.35 -8.78
N ALA A 182 -16.69 -12.35 -7.91
CA ALA A 182 -16.17 -12.42 -6.55
C ALA A 182 -17.09 -13.32 -5.66
N PRO A 183 -16.79 -13.48 -4.35
CA PRO A 183 -17.34 -14.56 -3.52
C PRO A 183 -18.84 -14.40 -3.25
N ASN A 184 -19.46 -15.56 -3.03
CA ASN A 184 -20.87 -15.78 -2.72
C ASN A 184 -21.33 -14.94 -1.50
N ASP A 185 -22.29 -14.04 -1.70
CA ASP A 185 -23.28 -13.67 -0.68
C ASP A 185 -24.68 -13.82 -1.28
N SER A 186 -25.60 -14.35 -0.48
CA SER A 186 -26.90 -14.86 -0.91
C SER A 186 -27.99 -13.79 -0.88
N GLN A 187 -28.69 -13.65 -2.02
CA GLN A 187 -30.08 -13.14 -2.24
C GLN A 187 -30.34 -11.64 -1.91
N VAL A 188 -31.00 -10.80 -2.74
CA VAL A 188 -32.36 -10.87 -3.34
C VAL A 188 -32.49 -9.86 -4.52
N ASN A 189 -33.34 -10.18 -5.52
CA ASN A 189 -33.97 -9.37 -6.62
C ASN A 189 -34.06 -7.82 -6.41
N VAL A 190 -34.11 -6.93 -7.42
CA VAL A 190 -35.07 -6.80 -8.55
C VAL A 190 -34.55 -5.86 -9.69
N LYS A 191 -35.32 -5.79 -10.78
CA LYS A 191 -35.11 -5.46 -12.21
C LYS A 191 -35.47 -4.00 -12.63
N LEU A 192 -34.85 -3.54 -13.75
CA LEU A 192 -35.43 -2.86 -14.95
C LEU A 192 -35.17 -1.35 -15.23
N GLY A 193 -34.72 -1.07 -16.48
CA GLY A 193 -34.89 0.20 -17.23
C GLY A 193 -33.69 0.58 -18.12
N ASP A 194 -33.36 -0.16 -19.20
CA ASP A 194 -33.63 0.10 -20.64
C ASP A 194 -33.24 1.50 -21.20
N THR A 195 -32.35 1.55 -22.21
CA THR A 195 -32.56 2.21 -23.53
C THR A 195 -31.44 1.80 -24.52
N THR A 196 -31.80 0.90 -25.45
CA THR A 196 -31.39 0.69 -26.85
C THR A 196 -30.25 1.50 -27.51
N VAL A 197 -29.34 0.82 -28.26
CA VAL A 197 -29.22 0.90 -29.75
C VAL A 197 -28.63 -0.41 -30.31
N SER A 198 -29.36 -1.06 -31.24
CA SER A 198 -28.93 -2.18 -32.08
C SER A 198 -28.11 -1.72 -33.29
N ALA A 199 -27.13 -2.53 -33.74
CA ALA A 199 -27.00 -2.92 -35.16
C ALA A 199 -25.91 -3.98 -35.43
N LYS A 200 -26.37 -5.15 -35.88
CA LYS A 200 -25.92 -5.93 -37.05
C LYS A 200 -24.63 -6.77 -37.00
N THR A 201 -24.85 -8.08 -36.90
CA THR A 201 -23.98 -9.19 -37.32
C THR A 201 -23.72 -9.18 -38.84
N GLY A 202 -22.49 -9.49 -39.27
CA GLY A 202 -22.20 -9.67 -40.71
C GLY A 202 -20.72 -9.84 -41.05
N ASP A 203 -20.21 -11.03 -40.77
CA ASP A 203 -19.32 -11.85 -41.60
C ASP A 203 -17.83 -11.49 -41.88
N ALA A 204 -17.06 -12.57 -41.78
CA ALA A 204 -15.75 -12.90 -42.35
C ALA A 204 -14.52 -11.98 -42.14
N ALA A 205 -13.50 -12.62 -41.55
CA ALA A 205 -12.08 -12.30 -41.62
C ALA A 205 -11.65 -11.02 -40.89
N ASP A 206 -11.44 -11.14 -39.58
CA ASP A 206 -10.13 -10.73 -39.05
C ASP A 206 -9.88 -11.31 -37.65
N PHE A 207 -8.69 -11.89 -37.48
CA PHE A 207 -8.20 -12.52 -36.26
C PHE A 207 -7.74 -11.43 -35.27
N THR A 208 -8.63 -10.50 -34.91
CA THR A 208 -8.30 -9.27 -34.17
C THR A 208 -8.60 -9.34 -32.66
N CYS A 209 -8.99 -10.50 -32.12
CA CYS A 209 -9.31 -10.65 -30.69
C CYS A 209 -8.11 -11.07 -29.80
N VAL A 210 -6.87 -10.73 -30.19
CA VAL A 210 -5.65 -10.98 -29.37
C VAL A 210 -4.85 -9.68 -29.15
N THR A 211 -5.52 -8.53 -29.09
CA THR A 211 -4.83 -7.27 -28.77
C THR A 211 -5.44 -6.50 -27.60
N THR A 212 -6.57 -6.97 -27.05
CA THR A 212 -7.25 -6.29 -25.93
C THR A 212 -6.99 -6.91 -24.56
N LEU A 213 -6.23 -8.00 -24.46
CA LEU A 213 -5.85 -8.60 -23.17
C LEU A 213 -4.53 -8.07 -22.58
N CYS A 214 -4.00 -6.97 -23.11
CA CYS A 214 -2.78 -6.33 -22.60
C CYS A 214 -3.08 -5.10 -21.74
N ALA A 215 -4.11 -5.17 -20.88
CA ALA A 215 -4.02 -4.44 -19.61
C ALA A 215 -3.17 -5.31 -18.68
N SER A 216 -1.88 -5.47 -19.02
CA SER A 216 -0.96 -6.31 -18.25
C SER A 216 -0.92 -5.81 -16.81
N ILE A 217 -1.01 -6.73 -15.86
CA ILE A 217 -0.89 -6.41 -14.43
C ILE A 217 0.46 -5.72 -14.17
N ALA A 218 1.49 -6.01 -15.00
CA ALA A 218 2.76 -5.28 -14.99
C ALA A 218 2.58 -3.76 -15.01
N ALA A 219 1.64 -3.21 -15.79
CA ALA A 219 1.39 -1.76 -15.82
C ALA A 219 0.77 -1.25 -14.51
N LEU A 220 -0.11 -2.02 -13.86
CA LEU A 220 -0.69 -1.68 -12.55
C LEU A 220 0.35 -1.79 -11.42
N ALA A 221 1.22 -2.81 -11.47
CA ALA A 221 2.34 -2.96 -10.55
C ALA A 221 3.37 -1.82 -10.71
N TYR A 222 3.61 -1.35 -11.93
CA TYR A 222 4.46 -0.19 -12.22
C TYR A 222 3.83 1.14 -11.80
N LEU A 223 2.50 1.29 -11.94
CA LEU A 223 1.78 2.49 -11.52
C LEU A 223 1.81 2.69 -10.01
N ALA A 224 1.76 1.61 -9.22
CA ALA A 224 1.95 1.69 -7.77
C ALA A 224 3.35 2.24 -7.38
N VAL A 225 4.40 1.88 -8.14
CA VAL A 225 5.77 2.38 -7.93
C VAL A 225 5.92 3.85 -8.34
N SER A 226 5.31 4.26 -9.46
CA SER A 226 5.51 5.60 -10.02
C SER A 226 4.69 6.71 -9.36
N LYS A 227 3.53 6.39 -8.77
CA LYS A 227 2.67 7.40 -8.10
C LYS A 227 3.33 8.01 -6.86
N LYS A 228 4.30 7.31 -6.23
CA LYS A 228 5.03 7.79 -5.05
C LYS A 228 6.20 8.73 -5.34
N ARG A 229 6.59 8.91 -6.61
CA ARG A 229 7.75 9.73 -7.03
C ARG A 229 7.41 11.15 -7.47
N LYS A 230 6.14 11.56 -7.37
CA LYS A 230 5.64 12.88 -7.85
C LYS A 230 5.16 13.82 -6.74
N GLU A 231 5.41 13.50 -5.47
CA GLU A 231 5.03 14.35 -4.33
C GLU A 231 6.21 15.07 -3.66
N ASP A 232 7.41 15.02 -4.25
CA ASP A 232 8.58 15.80 -3.81
C ASP A 232 8.81 17.05 -4.68
#